data_AF-A0A531KPN4-F1
#
_entry.id   AF-A0A531KPN4-F1
#
_cell.length_a   1.000
_cell.length_b   1.000
_cell.length_c   1.000
_cell.angle_alpha   90.00
_cell.angle_beta   90.00
_cell.angle_gamma   90.00
#
_symmetry.space_group_name_H-M   'P 1'
#
loop_
_entity.id
_entity.type
_entity.pdbx_description
1 polymer ?
#
loop_
_entity_poly.entity_id
_entity_poly.type
_entity_poly.pdbx_seq_one_letter_code
_entity_poly.pdbx_strand_id
1 'polypeptide(L)'
;MTQSGKIRAGMGGWTFEPWDTSFYPDKLSKAKQLHYATRHVPSIEVNGTYYSSFKEPTFVKWANEAPDGFVYSLKGNRFVTNRRVLGEAGESMTRFLGSG
;
A
#
# COMPACT_ATOMS: atom_id res chain seq x y z
N MET A 1 -8.34 -23.83 23.19
CA MET A 1 -7.16 -23.03 22.75
C MET A 1 -7.68 -21.89 21.89
N THR A 2 -7.33 -20.64 22.20
CA THR A 2 -7.68 -19.50 21.34
C THR A 2 -6.92 -19.63 20.02
N GLN A 3 -7.60 -19.41 18.90
CA GLN A 3 -6.92 -19.36 17.60
C GLN A 3 -5.94 -18.18 17.60
N SER A 4 -4.67 -18.45 17.31
CA SER A 4 -3.69 -17.42 17.00
C SER A 4 -3.94 -16.87 15.60
N GLY A 5 -4.01 -15.54 15.46
CA GLY A 5 -4.19 -14.86 14.18
C GLY A 5 -2.96 -14.90 13.27
N LYS A 6 -3.12 -14.53 12.00
CA LYS A 6 -2.02 -14.45 11.01
C LYS A 6 -1.27 -13.12 11.13
N ILE A 7 0.02 -13.17 11.46
CA ILE A 7 0.92 -12.00 11.48
C ILE A 7 1.50 -11.79 10.07
N ARG A 8 1.54 -10.53 9.62
CA ARG A 8 2.23 -10.12 8.37
C ARG A 8 3.22 -9.00 8.71
N ALA A 9 4.52 -9.28 8.60
CA ALA A 9 5.57 -8.29 8.73
C ALA A 9 5.93 -7.77 7.33
N GLY A 10 5.71 -6.47 7.09
CA GLY A 10 5.83 -5.85 5.78
C GLY A 10 6.74 -4.61 5.78
N MET A 11 6.61 -3.80 4.73
CA MET A 11 7.33 -2.53 4.59
C MET A 11 6.39 -1.37 4.22
N GLY A 12 6.81 -0.13 4.48
CA GLY A 12 6.07 1.08 4.09
C GLY A 12 6.60 1.64 2.78
N GLY A 13 5.88 1.44 1.68
CA GLY A 13 6.30 1.78 0.32
C GLY A 13 7.30 0.78 -0.28
N TRP A 14 7.63 0.99 -1.55
CA TRP A 14 8.57 0.14 -2.30
C TRP A 14 9.59 0.93 -3.14
N THR A 15 9.37 2.23 -3.37
CA THR A 15 10.26 3.02 -4.24
C THR A 15 11.15 3.91 -3.40
N PHE A 16 12.35 3.44 -3.03
CA PHE A 16 13.34 4.20 -2.27
C PHE A 16 14.74 3.98 -2.83
N GLU A 17 15.47 5.05 -3.15
CA GLU A 17 16.83 4.97 -3.70
C GLU A 17 17.81 4.18 -2.81
N PRO A 18 17.81 4.32 -1.47
CA PRO A 18 18.70 3.51 -0.63
C PRO A 18 18.46 2.00 -0.72
N TRP A 19 17.31 1.56 -1.24
CA TRP A 19 16.97 0.15 -1.38
C TRP A 19 17.44 -0.45 -2.70
N ASP A 20 17.84 0.37 -3.68
CA ASP A 20 18.28 -0.09 -5.01
C ASP A 20 19.48 -1.02 -4.95
N THR A 21 20.28 -0.95 -3.89
CA THR A 21 21.47 -1.79 -3.68
C THR A 21 21.44 -2.60 -2.38
N SER A 22 20.51 -2.34 -1.46
CA SER A 22 20.42 -3.03 -0.17
C SER A 22 19.30 -4.07 -0.09
N PHE A 23 18.23 -3.90 -0.86
CA PHE A 23 17.09 -4.82 -0.89
C PHE A 23 16.82 -5.36 -2.30
N TYR A 24 16.97 -4.50 -3.31
CA TYR A 24 16.79 -4.86 -4.71
C TYR A 24 18.08 -5.41 -5.33
N PRO A 25 17.95 -6.29 -6.36
CA PRO A 25 19.08 -6.69 -7.19
C PRO A 25 19.66 -5.49 -7.93
N ASP A 26 20.96 -5.53 -8.19
CA ASP A 26 21.65 -4.48 -8.93
C ASP A 26 20.97 -4.18 -10.27
N LYS A 27 20.82 -2.88 -10.58
CA LYS A 27 20.18 -2.36 -11.81
C LYS A 27 18.72 -2.78 -12.01
N LEU A 28 18.00 -3.24 -10.97
CA LEU A 28 16.56 -3.47 -11.09
C LEU A 28 15.84 -2.15 -11.39
N SER A 29 15.09 -2.11 -12.49
CA SER A 29 14.33 -0.91 -12.84
C SER A 29 13.22 -0.63 -11.84
N LYS A 30 12.96 0.66 -11.55
CA LYS A 30 11.90 1.11 -10.64
C LYS A 30 10.53 0.49 -10.97
N ALA A 31 10.23 0.31 -12.26
CA ALA A 31 9.00 -0.32 -12.73
C ALA A 31 8.82 -1.78 -12.26
N LYS A 32 9.91 -2.50 -11.97
CA LYS A 32 9.91 -3.89 -11.49
C LYS A 32 10.03 -4.02 -9.97
N GLN A 33 10.21 -2.91 -9.23
CA GLN A 33 10.41 -2.96 -7.78
C GLN A 33 9.18 -3.48 -7.03
N LEU A 34 7.96 -3.13 -7.47
CA LEU A 34 6.75 -3.66 -6.86
C LEU A 34 6.64 -5.18 -7.06
N HIS A 35 6.92 -5.66 -8.28
CA HIS A 35 6.99 -7.09 -8.58
C HIS A 35 7.92 -7.79 -7.60
N TYR A 36 9.15 -7.30 -7.49
CA TYR A 36 10.14 -7.89 -6.61
C TYR A 36 9.70 -7.86 -5.15
N ALA A 37 9.34 -6.68 -4.63
CA ALA A 37 9.01 -6.49 -3.21
C ALA A 37 7.85 -7.40 -2.75
N THR A 38 6.80 -7.53 -3.57
CA THR A 38 5.61 -8.34 -3.24
C THR A 38 5.88 -9.85 -3.15
N ARG A 39 7.01 -10.35 -3.68
CA ARG A 39 7.46 -11.74 -3.48
C ARG A 39 8.35 -11.94 -2.26
N HIS A 40 8.85 -10.85 -1.66
CA HIS A 40 9.79 -10.91 -0.54
C HIS A 40 9.14 -10.55 0.80
N VAL A 41 8.03 -9.80 0.78
CA VAL A 41 7.23 -9.51 1.97
C VAL A 41 5.75 -9.88 1.76
N PRO A 42 5.02 -10.25 2.82
CA PRO A 42 3.60 -10.60 2.75
C PRO A 42 2.66 -9.38 2.70
N SER A 43 3.16 -8.17 2.94
CA SER A 43 2.37 -6.95 2.95
C SER A 43 3.20 -5.69 2.70
N ILE A 44 2.59 -4.69 2.06
CA ILE A 44 3.18 -3.36 1.85
C ILE A 44 2.15 -2.29 2.22
N GLU A 45 2.57 -1.27 2.97
CA GLU A 45 1.79 -0.06 3.19
C GLU A 45 1.97 0.94 2.04
N VAL A 46 0.86 1.55 1.62
CA VAL A 46 0.82 2.55 0.53
C VAL A 46 0.49 3.90 1.13
N ASN A 47 1.51 4.74 1.29
CA ASN A 47 1.36 6.10 1.81
C ASN A 47 0.87 7.10 0.73
N GLY A 48 0.99 6.77 -0.56
CA GLY A 48 0.59 7.68 -1.65
C GLY A 48 -0.90 8.08 -1.58
N THR A 49 -1.77 7.18 -1.13
CA THR A 49 -3.21 7.40 -0.99
C THR A 49 -3.58 8.45 0.05
N TYR A 50 -2.67 8.73 0.99
CA TYR A 50 -2.82 9.82 1.96
C TYR A 50 -2.86 11.18 1.26
N TYR A 51 -2.06 11.36 0.20
CA TYR A 51 -1.91 12.65 -0.48
C TYR A 51 -2.89 12.82 -1.65
N SER A 52 -3.20 11.75 -2.38
CA SER A 52 -4.13 11.78 -3.51
C SER A 52 -4.94 10.50 -3.65
N SER A 53 -6.10 10.59 -4.30
CA SER A 53 -6.76 9.40 -4.86
C SER A 53 -6.01 8.93 -6.11
N PHE A 54 -6.08 7.64 -6.41
CA PHE A 54 -5.64 7.07 -7.69
C PHE A 54 -6.85 6.63 -8.50
N LYS A 55 -6.65 6.42 -9.81
CA LYS A 55 -7.67 5.86 -10.69
C LYS A 55 -7.67 4.33 -10.60
N GLU A 56 -8.81 3.70 -10.88
CA GLU A 56 -8.99 2.24 -10.95
C GLU A 56 -7.81 1.48 -11.57
N PRO A 57 -7.26 1.88 -12.74
CA PRO A 57 -6.20 1.10 -13.38
C PRO A 57 -4.92 1.00 -12.54
N THR A 58 -4.69 1.95 -11.62
CA THR A 58 -3.54 1.92 -10.71
C THR A 58 -3.71 0.82 -9.67
N PHE A 59 -4.89 0.73 -9.06
CA PHE A 59 -5.21 -0.32 -8.08
C PHE A 59 -5.23 -1.70 -8.74
N VAL A 60 -5.83 -1.82 -9.93
CA VAL A 60 -5.80 -3.05 -10.73
C VAL A 60 -4.37 -3.48 -11.04
N LYS A 61 -3.50 -2.53 -11.43
CA LYS A 61 -2.09 -2.83 -11.66
C LYS A 61 -1.40 -3.35 -10.40
N TRP A 62 -1.60 -2.71 -9.24
CA TRP A 62 -1.00 -3.17 -7.97
C TRP A 62 -1.52 -4.55 -7.55
N ALA A 63 -2.81 -4.81 -7.73
CA ALA A 63 -3.42 -6.10 -7.44
C ALA A 63 -2.85 -7.20 -8.34
N ASN A 64 -2.75 -6.96 -9.64
CA ASN A 64 -2.17 -7.90 -10.60
C ASN A 64 -0.67 -8.11 -10.40
N GLU A 65 0.02 -7.12 -9.85
CA GLU A 65 1.44 -7.26 -9.55
C GLU A 65 1.65 -8.22 -8.39
N ALA A 66 0.84 -8.17 -7.34
CA ALA A 66 1.02 -8.96 -6.12
C ALA A 66 0.62 -10.45 -6.26
N PRO A 67 1.27 -11.39 -5.54
CA PRO A 67 0.88 -12.80 -5.56
C PRO A 67 -0.33 -13.06 -4.66
N ASP A 68 -0.96 -14.22 -4.83
CA ASP A 68 -2.10 -14.62 -4.01
C ASP A 68 -1.79 -14.59 -2.50
N GLY A 69 -2.74 -14.05 -1.73
CA GLY A 69 -2.63 -13.95 -0.27
C GLY A 69 -1.79 -12.78 0.25
N PHE A 70 -1.15 -12.02 -0.64
CA PHE A 70 -0.55 -10.72 -0.33
C PHE A 70 -1.61 -9.69 0.02
N VAL A 71 -1.30 -8.76 0.93
CA VAL A 71 -2.24 -7.73 1.38
C VAL A 71 -1.57 -6.37 1.36
N TYR A 72 -2.20 -5.38 0.72
CA TYR A 72 -1.82 -3.99 0.85
C TYR A 72 -2.50 -3.35 2.06
N SER A 73 -1.79 -2.46 2.74
CA SER A 73 -2.36 -1.53 3.73
C SER A 73 -2.40 -0.14 3.11
N LEU A 74 -3.58 0.35 2.74
CA LEU A 74 -3.71 1.70 2.18
C LEU A 74 -3.85 2.72 3.29
N LYS A 75 -3.02 3.77 3.28
CA LYS A 75 -3.21 4.87 4.22
C LYS A 75 -4.44 5.67 3.81
N GLY A 76 -5.33 5.89 4.78
CA GLY A 76 -6.50 6.74 4.55
C GLY A 76 -6.09 8.11 4.02
N ASN A 77 -6.88 8.67 3.11
CA ASN A 77 -6.64 10.01 2.58
C ASN A 77 -6.52 11.02 3.73
N ARG A 78 -5.69 12.07 3.60
CA ARG A 78 -5.53 13.11 4.64
C ARG A 78 -6.86 13.74 5.06
N PHE A 79 -7.84 13.82 4.17
CA PHE A 79 -9.18 14.31 4.51
C PHE A 79 -9.99 13.33 5.36
N VAL A 80 -9.56 12.08 5.51
CA VAL A 80 -10.13 11.12 6.46
C VAL A 80 -9.48 11.27 7.83
N THR A 81 -8.15 11.39 7.88
CA THR A 81 -7.38 11.24 9.13
C THR A 81 -6.96 12.56 9.79
N ASN A 82 -6.88 13.66 9.04
CA ASN A 82 -6.35 14.94 9.52
C ASN A 82 -7.46 15.99 9.57
N ARG A 83 -8.38 15.83 10.52
CA ARG A 83 -9.49 16.75 10.79
C ARG A 83 -9.50 17.20 12.24
N ARG A 84 -10.09 18.37 12.48
CA ARG A 84 -10.36 18.87 13.84
C ARG A 84 -11.35 17.96 14.59
N VAL A 85 -12.36 17.43 13.91
CA VAL A 85 -13.35 16.50 14.45
C VAL A 85 -13.39 15.25 13.57
N LEU A 86 -12.87 14.11 14.07
CA LEU A 86 -12.74 12.88 13.29
C LEU A 86 -14.10 12.22 12.96
N GLY A 87 -15.11 12.40 13.82
CA GLY A 87 -16.45 11.85 13.59
C GLY A 87 -17.14 12.37 12.32
N GLU A 88 -16.70 13.53 11.81
CA GLU A 88 -17.25 14.15 10.59
C GLU A 88 -16.57 13.65 9.30
N ALA A 89 -15.65 12.68 9.40
CA ALA A 89 -14.92 12.16 8.24
C ALA A 89 -15.74 11.28 7.29
N GLY A 90 -17.01 11.00 7.61
CA GLY A 90 -17.86 10.03 6.89
C GLY A 90 -17.86 10.20 5.37
N GLU A 91 -18.11 11.41 4.87
CA GLU A 91 -18.11 11.67 3.42
C GLU A 91 -16.73 11.44 2.77
N SER A 92 -15.64 11.84 3.45
CA SER A 92 -14.28 11.58 2.95
C SER A 92 -13.94 10.10 2.99
N MET A 93 -14.43 9.35 3.98
CA MET A 93 -14.26 7.91 4.04
C MET A 93 -14.98 7.25 2.86
N THR A 94 -16.23 7.62 2.59
CA THR A 94 -16.99 7.10 1.42
C THR A 94 -16.27 7.40 0.12
N ARG A 95 -15.76 8.62 -0.07
CA ARG A 95 -14.98 8.98 -1.26
C ARG A 95 -13.68 8.19 -1.38
N PHE A 96 -13.00 7.91 -0.26
CA PHE A 96 -11.77 7.12 -0.25
C PHE A 96 -12.05 5.65 -0.62
N LEU A 97 -13.06 5.03 -0.01
CA LEU A 97 -13.46 3.65 -0.28
C LEU A 97 -14.03 3.46 -1.69
N GLY A 98 -14.68 4.50 -2.24
CA GLY A 98 -15.16 4.53 -3.62
C GLY A 98 -14.15 5.09 -4.62
N SER A 99 -12.90 5.35 -4.20
CA SER A 99 -11.85 5.76 -5.13
C SER A 99 -11.14 4.55 -5.72
N GLY A 100 -10.63 4.72 -6.93
CA GLY A 100 -10.15 3.60 -7.73
C GLY A 100 -11.26 3.13 -8.64
#